data_AF-A0A8T3VGP4-F1
#
_entry.id   AF-A0A8T3VGP4-F1
#
_cell.length_a   1.000
_cell.length_b   1.000
_cell.length_c   1.000
_cell.angle_alpha   90.00
_cell.angle_beta   90.00
_cell.angle_gamma   90.00
#
_symmetry.space_group_name_H-M   'P 1'
#
loop_
_entity.id
_entity.type
_entity.pdbx_description
1 polymer ?
#
loop_
_entity_poly.entity_id
_entity_poly.type
_entity_poly.pdbx_seq_one_letter_code
_entity_poly.pdbx_strand_id
1 'polypeptide(L)'
;MEYTKIIIFLLIVIVIMLVLSIAFLNPFSKETCNIEIISMDSLYVGGQFSLYLSDGQGNPISNEDVAIAFVGSNNEIVNKNATTDASGNAVIPLEDLPAGTYSVSCSLLENSRYQANSTSKQITIKDVTEKSTQSSGLSEDGYSYYPQYGPAVDRAGITREYAIANNWHYISMRIDGEDVGGYVPYDAKAGCYHT
;
A
#
# COMPACT_ATOMS: atom_id res chain seq x y z
N MET A 1 -70.51 0.85 27.70
CA MET A 1 -69.90 0.34 26.44
C MET A 1 -68.86 1.30 25.85
N GLU A 2 -68.99 2.62 26.01
CA GLU A 2 -68.01 3.56 25.44
C GLU A 2 -66.64 3.55 26.12
N TYR A 3 -66.59 3.49 27.45
CA TYR A 3 -65.33 3.44 28.20
C TYR A 3 -64.46 2.22 27.84
N THR A 4 -65.07 1.06 27.61
CA THR A 4 -64.35 -0.15 27.20
C THR A 4 -63.70 0.01 25.82
N LYS A 5 -64.35 0.70 24.88
CA LYS A 5 -63.79 1.00 23.56
C LYS A 5 -62.64 2.00 23.64
N ILE A 6 -62.76 3.01 24.50
CA ILE A 6 -61.71 4.01 24.74
C ILE A 6 -60.48 3.35 25.40
N ILE A 7 -60.68 2.47 26.39
CA ILE A 7 -59.61 1.73 27.05
C ILE A 7 -58.88 0.79 26.08
N ILE A 8 -59.63 0.06 25.24
CA ILE A 8 -59.05 -0.81 24.20
C ILE A 8 -58.24 0.02 23.19
N PHE A 9 -58.76 1.17 22.75
CA PHE A 9 -58.05 2.07 21.84
C PHE A 9 -56.75 2.60 22.44
N LEU A 10 -56.76 3.04 23.71
CA LEU A 10 -55.56 3.50 24.41
C LEU A 10 -54.52 2.38 24.58
N LEU A 11 -54.95 1.15 24.88
CA LEU A 11 -54.06 -0.01 24.96
C LEU A 11 -53.38 -0.29 23.61
N ILE A 12 -54.12 -0.22 22.50
CA ILE A 12 -53.55 -0.41 21.16
C ILE A 12 -52.50 0.65 20.85
N VAL A 13 -52.77 1.92 21.16
CA VAL A 13 -51.81 3.02 20.96
C VAL A 13 -50.54 2.82 21.79
N ILE A 14 -50.67 2.41 23.05
CA ILE A 14 -49.51 2.15 23.93
C ILE A 14 -48.68 0.97 23.40
N VAL A 15 -49.33 -0.11 22.95
CA VAL A 15 -48.64 -1.27 22.38
C VAL A 15 -47.91 -0.89 21.09
N ILE A 16 -48.51 -0.07 20.23
CA ILE A 16 -47.86 0.43 19.01
C ILE A 16 -46.64 1.29 19.37
N MET A 17 -46.75 2.19 20.35
CA MET A 17 -45.63 3.01 20.80
C MET A 17 -44.50 2.18 21.41
N LEU A 18 -44.82 1.11 22.15
CA LEU A 18 -43.84 0.18 22.70
C LEU A 18 -43.11 -0.59 21.58
N VAL A 19 -43.84 -1.12 20.59
CA VAL A 19 -43.28 -1.82 19.44
C VAL A 19 -42.38 -0.89 18.60
N LEU A 20 -42.81 0.34 18.38
CA LEU A 20 -41.99 1.36 17.70
C LEU A 20 -40.72 1.68 18.52
N SER A 21 -40.84 1.84 19.84
CA SER A 21 -39.68 2.11 20.70
C SER A 21 -38.66 0.96 20.72
N ILE A 22 -39.10 -0.30 20.70
CA ILE A 22 -38.21 -1.47 20.62
C ILE A 22 -37.47 -1.51 19.28
N ALA A 23 -38.11 -1.08 18.18
CA ALA A 23 -37.43 -0.97 16.88
C ALA A 23 -36.33 0.12 16.87
N PHE A 24 -36.42 1.13 17.72
CA PHE A 24 -35.37 2.14 17.93
C PHE A 24 -34.28 1.71 18.92
N LEU A 25 -34.43 0.58 19.61
CA LEU A 25 -33.48 0.05 20.58
C LEU A 25 -32.47 -0.95 19.98
N ASN A 26 -32.31 -1.03 18.65
CA ASN A 26 -31.23 -1.80 18.02
C ASN A 26 -29.92 -1.00 18.07
N PRO A 27 -29.01 -1.20 19.04
CA PRO A 27 -27.82 -0.37 19.20
C PRO A 27 -26.60 -0.97 18.47
N PHE A 28 -26.76 -2.15 17.87
CA PHE A 28 -25.69 -2.93 17.24
C PHE A 28 -25.57 -2.60 15.75
N SER A 29 -25.34 -1.33 15.44
CA SER A 29 -24.79 -0.99 14.12
C SER A 29 -23.29 -1.26 14.17
N LYS A 30 -22.82 -2.19 13.33
CA LYS A 30 -21.38 -2.47 13.18
C LYS A 30 -20.64 -1.19 12.80
N GLU A 31 -19.42 -1.03 13.30
CA GLU A 31 -18.56 0.11 13.00
C GLU A 31 -18.22 0.12 11.50
N THR A 32 -18.18 1.30 10.87
CA THR A 32 -17.67 1.43 9.50
C THR A 32 -16.15 1.36 9.54
N CYS A 33 -15.54 0.72 8.54
CA CYS A 33 -14.09 0.74 8.34
C CYS A 33 -13.72 1.46 7.04
N ASN A 34 -12.46 1.85 6.90
CA ASN A 34 -11.87 2.44 5.70
C ASN A 34 -10.60 1.68 5.32
N ILE A 35 -10.45 1.35 4.04
CA ILE A 35 -9.25 0.72 3.49
C ILE A 35 -8.58 1.73 2.56
N GLU A 36 -7.33 2.05 2.84
CA GLU A 36 -6.51 2.94 2.00
C GLU A 36 -5.32 2.17 1.42
N ILE A 37 -5.18 2.18 0.10
CA ILE A 37 -4.01 1.60 -0.58
C ILE A 37 -2.89 2.63 -0.59
N ILE A 38 -1.89 2.43 0.26
CA ILE A 38 -0.74 3.35 0.41
C ILE A 38 0.41 3.05 -0.56
N SER A 39 0.36 1.92 -1.26
CA SER A 39 1.34 1.60 -2.31
C SER A 39 1.28 2.54 -3.51
N MET A 40 2.45 2.77 -4.09
CA MET A 40 2.63 3.46 -5.37
C MET A 40 1.94 2.70 -6.52
N ASP A 41 1.67 3.42 -7.61
CA ASP A 41 1.04 2.87 -8.81
C ASP A 41 1.98 1.97 -9.62
N SER A 42 3.29 2.09 -9.40
CA SER A 42 4.33 1.26 -10.01
C SER A 42 5.15 0.58 -8.93
N LEU A 43 5.12 -0.76 -8.93
CA LEU A 43 5.89 -1.62 -8.03
C LEU A 43 6.76 -2.58 -8.86
N TYR A 44 7.58 -3.38 -8.19
CA TYR A 44 8.45 -4.37 -8.82
C TYR A 44 8.09 -5.78 -8.38
N VAL A 45 8.40 -6.77 -9.24
CA VAL A 45 8.37 -8.19 -8.86
C VAL A 45 9.26 -8.39 -7.63
N GLY A 46 8.77 -9.11 -6.62
CA GLY A 46 9.45 -9.26 -5.33
C GLY A 46 9.40 -8.03 -4.42
N GLY A 47 8.74 -6.96 -4.85
CA GLY A 47 8.45 -5.79 -4.01
C GLY A 47 7.35 -6.05 -2.98
N GLN A 48 6.84 -4.97 -2.39
CA GLN A 48 5.79 -5.02 -1.38
C GLN A 48 4.59 -4.19 -1.78
N PHE A 49 3.40 -4.73 -1.54
CA PHE A 49 2.13 -4.01 -1.58
C PHE A 49 1.65 -3.75 -0.16
N SER A 50 1.17 -2.54 0.10
CA SER A 50 0.83 -2.06 1.43
C SER A 50 -0.51 -1.32 1.43
N LEU A 51 -1.26 -1.51 2.50
CA LEU A 51 -2.53 -0.85 2.76
C LEU A 51 -2.64 -0.47 4.23
N TYR A 52 -3.52 0.48 4.52
CA TYR A 52 -3.88 0.93 5.86
C TYR A 52 -5.38 0.70 6.11
N LEU A 53 -5.71 0.17 7.29
CA LEU A 53 -7.08 -0.08 7.74
C LEU A 53 -7.38 0.79 8.96
N SER A 54 -8.47 1.55 8.88
CA SER A 54 -8.95 2.39 9.98
C SER A 54 -10.46 2.28 10.19
N ASP A 55 -10.93 2.73 11.35
CA ASP A 55 -12.35 2.91 11.63
C ASP A 55 -12.90 4.20 10.98
N GLY A 56 -14.21 4.44 11.11
CA GLY A 56 -14.86 5.64 10.59
C GLY A 56 -14.37 6.97 11.21
N GLN A 57 -13.60 6.90 12.30
CA GLN A 57 -13.01 8.03 13.00
C GLN A 57 -11.51 8.22 12.66
N GLY A 58 -10.95 7.31 11.86
CA GLY A 58 -9.55 7.32 11.44
C GLY A 58 -8.59 6.60 12.39
N ASN A 59 -9.09 5.93 13.44
CA ASN A 59 -8.22 5.15 14.33
C ASN A 59 -7.76 3.86 13.63
N PRO A 60 -6.52 3.42 13.82
CA PRO A 60 -6.01 2.20 13.20
C PRO A 60 -6.74 0.97 13.72
N ILE A 61 -7.05 0.04 12.82
CA ILE A 61 -7.63 -1.26 13.15
C ILE A 61 -6.55 -2.34 13.01
N SER A 62 -6.26 -3.02 14.12
CA SER A 62 -5.23 -4.06 14.19
C SER A 62 -5.82 -5.47 14.21
N ASN A 63 -5.03 -6.45 13.78
CA ASN A 63 -5.34 -7.88 13.79
C ASN A 63 -6.58 -8.25 12.96
N GLU A 64 -6.85 -7.53 11.88
CA GLU A 64 -7.92 -7.85 10.95
C GLU A 64 -7.36 -8.37 9.63
N ASP A 65 -7.97 -9.43 9.11
CA ASP A 65 -7.57 -10.05 7.85
C ASP A 65 -8.21 -9.33 6.67
N VAL A 66 -7.38 -8.70 5.85
CA VAL A 66 -7.79 -8.10 4.58
C VAL A 66 -7.54 -9.11 3.47
N ALA A 67 -8.55 -9.31 2.61
CA ALA A 67 -8.44 -10.09 1.39
C ALA A 67 -8.05 -9.18 0.22
N ILE A 68 -7.05 -9.59 -0.57
CA ILE A 68 -6.53 -8.81 -1.69
C ILE A 68 -6.58 -9.67 -2.95
N ALA A 69 -7.24 -9.17 -4.00
CA ALA A 69 -7.29 -9.81 -5.30
C ALA A 69 -6.56 -8.94 -6.33
N PHE A 70 -5.53 -9.50 -6.96
CA PHE A 70 -4.84 -8.90 -8.10
C PHE A 70 -5.40 -9.51 -9.38
N VAL A 71 -6.11 -8.71 -10.19
CA VAL A 71 -6.70 -9.14 -11.45
C VAL A 71 -5.87 -8.62 -12.62
N GLY A 72 -5.20 -9.52 -13.32
CA GLY A 72 -4.38 -9.21 -14.50
C GLY A 72 -5.22 -8.86 -15.73
N SER A 73 -4.58 -8.29 -16.75
CA SER A 73 -5.22 -7.93 -18.02
C SER A 73 -5.75 -9.13 -18.83
N ASN A 74 -5.24 -10.32 -18.57
CA ASN A 74 -5.69 -11.61 -19.09
C ASN A 74 -6.81 -12.26 -18.23
N ASN A 75 -7.39 -11.51 -17.28
CA ASN A 75 -8.37 -12.01 -16.29
C ASN A 75 -7.82 -13.08 -15.33
N GLU A 76 -6.50 -13.22 -15.23
CA GLU A 76 -5.88 -14.03 -14.17
C GLU A 76 -6.11 -13.37 -12.81
N ILE A 77 -6.44 -14.17 -11.80
CA ILE A 77 -6.72 -13.69 -10.45
C ILE A 77 -5.73 -14.32 -9.48
N VAL A 78 -4.91 -13.49 -8.85
CA VAL A 78 -4.04 -13.89 -7.75
C VAL A 78 -4.61 -13.34 -6.45
N ASN A 79 -5.02 -14.24 -5.55
CA ASN A 79 -5.56 -13.86 -4.24
C ASN A 79 -4.46 -13.95 -3.18
N LYS A 80 -4.37 -12.92 -2.35
CA LYS A 80 -3.51 -12.85 -1.18
C LYS A 80 -4.33 -12.39 0.03
N ASN A 81 -3.79 -12.62 1.22
CA ASN A 81 -4.32 -12.09 2.47
C ASN A 81 -3.21 -11.35 3.21
N ALA A 82 -3.59 -10.40 4.05
CA ALA A 82 -2.70 -9.81 5.03
C ALA A 82 -3.47 -9.40 6.27
N THR A 83 -2.87 -9.65 7.43
CA THR A 83 -3.38 -9.22 8.72
C THR A 83 -2.80 -7.85 9.05
N THR A 84 -3.63 -6.91 9.49
CA THR A 84 -3.15 -5.59 9.90
C THR A 84 -2.37 -5.62 11.21
N ASP A 85 -1.30 -4.84 11.29
CA ASP A 85 -0.48 -4.70 12.50
C ASP A 85 -1.12 -3.75 13.54
N ALA A 86 -0.43 -3.53 14.66
CA ALA A 86 -0.90 -2.65 15.74
C ALA A 86 -1.13 -1.19 15.28
N SER A 87 -0.51 -0.78 14.19
CA SER A 87 -0.64 0.55 13.59
C SER A 87 -1.64 0.55 12.43
N GLY A 88 -2.38 -0.54 12.18
CA GLY A 88 -3.36 -0.64 11.10
C GLY A 88 -2.78 -0.91 9.71
N ASN A 89 -1.48 -1.19 9.59
CA ASN A 89 -0.85 -1.45 8.29
C ASN A 89 -0.84 -2.94 7.96
N ALA A 90 -1.07 -3.28 6.69
CA ALA A 90 -0.88 -4.61 6.15
C ALA A 90 0.09 -4.56 4.98
N VAL A 91 1.00 -5.54 4.92
CA VAL A 91 2.08 -5.62 3.93
C VAL A 91 2.11 -7.01 3.31
N ILE A 92 2.22 -7.05 1.98
CA ILE A 92 2.14 -8.27 1.17
C ILE A 92 3.33 -8.34 0.23
N PRO A 93 4.11 -9.45 0.23
CA PRO A 93 5.17 -9.65 -0.75
C PRO A 93 4.61 -10.00 -2.14
N LEU A 94 5.26 -9.46 -3.17
CA LEU A 94 4.89 -9.59 -4.58
C LEU A 94 5.82 -10.53 -5.36
N GLU A 95 6.44 -11.51 -4.69
CA GLU A 95 7.35 -12.48 -5.32
C GLU A 95 6.62 -13.36 -6.35
N ASP A 96 5.37 -13.72 -6.08
CA ASP A 96 4.56 -14.60 -6.95
C ASP A 96 3.71 -13.84 -7.97
N LEU A 97 3.90 -12.53 -8.10
CA LEU A 97 3.22 -11.73 -9.12
C LEU A 97 4.19 -11.42 -10.26
N PRO A 98 3.96 -11.96 -11.47
CA PRO A 98 4.68 -11.55 -12.67
C PRO A 98 4.53 -10.06 -12.96
N ALA A 99 5.42 -9.53 -13.80
CA ALA A 99 5.23 -8.18 -14.33
C ALA A 99 3.95 -8.08 -15.16
N GLY A 100 3.26 -6.95 -15.02
CA GLY A 100 1.99 -6.70 -15.68
C GLY A 100 1.20 -5.59 -15.01
N THR A 101 0.08 -5.22 -15.63
CA THR A 101 -0.87 -4.28 -15.04
C THR A 101 -1.99 -5.05 -14.36
N TYR A 102 -2.30 -4.68 -13.12
CA TYR A 102 -3.29 -5.34 -12.29
C TYR A 102 -4.33 -4.34 -11.78
N SER A 103 -5.59 -4.75 -11.80
CA SER A 103 -6.62 -4.14 -10.96
C SER A 103 -6.61 -4.84 -9.61
N VAL A 104 -6.23 -4.11 -8.56
CA VAL A 104 -6.13 -4.65 -7.20
C VAL A 104 -7.39 -4.28 -6.45
N SER A 105 -8.07 -5.28 -5.87
CA SER A 105 -9.19 -5.09 -4.95
C SER A 105 -8.78 -5.51 -3.56
N CYS A 106 -8.91 -4.63 -2.58
CA CYS A 106 -8.70 -4.93 -1.17
C CYS A 106 -10.07 -4.97 -0.48
N SER A 107 -10.31 -5.93 0.40
CA SER A 107 -11.62 -6.13 1.02
C SER A 107 -11.49 -6.64 2.45
N LEU A 108 -12.16 -5.96 3.38
CA LEU A 108 -12.46 -6.47 4.70
C LEU A 108 -13.85 -7.09 4.65
N LEU A 109 -13.97 -8.36 5.05
CA LEU A 109 -15.27 -9.01 5.16
C LEU A 109 -16.01 -8.52 6.40
N GLU A 110 -17.33 -8.55 6.35
CA GLU A 110 -18.15 -8.22 7.50
C GLU A 110 -17.85 -9.19 8.65
N ASN A 111 -17.56 -8.64 9.83
CA ASN A 111 -17.27 -9.43 11.02
C ASN A 111 -18.19 -9.00 12.18
N SER A 112 -17.94 -9.46 13.41
CA SER A 112 -18.79 -9.12 14.56
C SER A 112 -18.77 -7.62 14.92
N ARG A 113 -17.73 -6.90 14.52
CA ARG A 113 -17.43 -5.52 14.89
C ARG A 113 -17.58 -4.54 13.73
N TYR A 114 -17.04 -4.87 12.56
CA TYR A 114 -16.94 -3.99 11.40
C TYR A 114 -17.86 -4.43 10.26
N GLN A 115 -18.43 -3.44 9.57
CA GLN A 115 -19.10 -3.65 8.28
C GLN A 115 -18.07 -4.03 7.21
N ALA A 116 -18.49 -4.79 6.20
CA ALA A 116 -17.65 -5.04 5.04
C ALA A 116 -17.29 -3.72 4.35
N ASN A 117 -16.05 -3.63 3.85
CA ASN A 117 -15.63 -2.54 2.99
C ASN A 117 -14.65 -3.06 1.93
N SER A 118 -14.61 -2.39 0.79
CA SER A 118 -13.67 -2.68 -0.28
C SER A 118 -13.21 -1.41 -0.99
N THR A 119 -12.01 -1.47 -1.54
CA THR A 119 -11.42 -0.43 -2.37
C THR A 119 -10.65 -1.07 -3.51
N SER A 120 -10.45 -0.33 -4.61
CA SER A 120 -9.68 -0.83 -5.73
C SER A 120 -8.76 0.23 -6.33
N LYS A 121 -7.64 -0.23 -6.89
CA LYS A 121 -6.63 0.61 -7.52
C LYS A 121 -5.93 -0.16 -8.63
N GLN A 122 -5.66 0.51 -9.74
CA GLN A 122 -4.79 -0.06 -10.77
C GLN A 122 -3.33 0.15 -10.39
N ILE A 123 -2.53 -0.90 -10.51
CA ILE A 123 -1.07 -0.84 -10.33
C ILE A 123 -0.37 -1.53 -11.50
N THR A 124 0.90 -1.20 -11.70
CA THR A 124 1.81 -1.89 -12.61
C THR A 124 2.93 -2.53 -11.83
N ILE A 125 3.06 -3.85 -11.95
CA ILE A 125 4.22 -4.61 -11.51
C ILE A 125 5.23 -4.62 -12.66
N LYS A 126 6.43 -4.12 -12.41
CA LYS A 126 7.54 -4.11 -13.36
C LYS A 126 8.48 -5.27 -13.05
N ASP A 127 9.03 -5.90 -14.07
CA ASP A 127 10.08 -6.88 -13.86
C ASP A 127 11.28 -6.21 -13.21
N VAL A 128 11.91 -6.93 -12.28
CA VAL A 128 13.29 -6.65 -11.93
C VAL A 128 14.11 -7.23 -13.07
N THR A 129 14.32 -6.45 -14.13
CA THR A 129 15.10 -6.92 -15.27
C THR A 129 16.52 -7.20 -14.81
N GLU A 130 16.87 -8.46 -14.53
CA GLU A 130 18.26 -8.89 -14.49
C GLU A 130 18.81 -8.96 -15.93
N LYS A 131 19.01 -7.78 -16.53
CA LYS A 131 20.14 -7.42 -17.37
C LYS A 131 20.07 -5.91 -17.63
N SER A 132 20.93 -5.13 -16.98
CA SER A 132 21.27 -3.82 -17.53
C SER A 132 21.83 -4.05 -18.94
N THR A 133 21.05 -3.78 -19.97
CA THR A 133 21.61 -3.73 -21.33
C THR A 133 22.28 -2.37 -21.45
N GLN A 134 23.62 -2.42 -21.37
CA GLN A 134 24.57 -1.35 -21.63
C GLN A 134 24.12 -0.39 -22.74
N SER A 135 24.02 0.90 -22.39
CA SER A 135 24.81 1.90 -23.11
C SER A 135 26.06 2.13 -22.26
N SER A 136 27.23 1.91 -22.84
CA SER A 136 28.52 2.28 -22.26
C SER A 136 28.63 3.81 -22.22
N GLY A 137 27.89 4.45 -21.32
CA GLY A 137 27.94 5.88 -21.09
C GLY A 137 28.94 6.23 -20.00
N LEU A 138 30.20 5.81 -20.16
CA LEU A 138 31.29 6.52 -19.48
C LEU A 138 31.46 7.83 -20.24
N SER A 139 31.42 8.96 -19.55
CA SER A 139 31.97 10.19 -20.13
C SER A 139 33.49 10.04 -20.31
N GLU A 140 34.07 10.82 -21.22
CA GLU A 140 35.50 10.79 -21.57
C GLU A 140 36.43 11.08 -20.36
N ASP A 141 35.88 11.66 -19.30
CA ASP A 141 36.48 11.94 -17.98
C ASP A 141 36.16 10.88 -16.90
N GLY A 142 35.44 9.80 -17.23
CA GLY A 142 35.29 8.61 -16.38
C GLY A 142 34.07 8.57 -15.46
N TYR A 143 33.10 9.47 -15.59
CA TYR A 143 31.89 9.49 -14.77
C TYR A 143 30.75 8.64 -15.35
N SER A 144 29.97 8.00 -14.49
CA SER A 144 28.73 7.29 -14.85
C SER A 144 27.52 8.19 -14.66
N TYR A 145 26.74 8.40 -15.73
CA TYR A 145 25.50 9.19 -15.68
C TYR A 145 24.29 8.43 -15.12
N TYR A 146 24.46 7.23 -14.57
CA TYR A 146 23.34 6.40 -14.11
C TYR A 146 23.45 6.02 -12.62
N PRO A 147 22.37 6.19 -11.84
CA PRO A 147 22.33 5.86 -10.40
C PRO A 147 22.46 4.36 -10.12
N GLN A 148 22.26 3.52 -11.15
CA GLN A 148 22.33 2.06 -11.06
C GLN A 148 23.76 1.48 -11.20
N TYR A 149 24.77 2.33 -11.37
CA TYR A 149 26.18 1.94 -11.44
C TYR A 149 26.87 2.13 -10.09
N GLY A 150 27.86 1.29 -9.74
CA GLY A 150 28.59 1.35 -8.47
C GLY A 150 28.49 0.07 -7.61
N PRO A 151 29.33 -0.05 -6.55
CA PRO A 151 29.33 -1.17 -5.62
C PRO A 151 28.02 -1.21 -4.80
N ALA A 152 27.68 -2.37 -4.23
CA ALA A 152 26.46 -2.52 -3.42
C ALA A 152 26.42 -1.53 -2.24
N VAL A 153 27.59 -1.23 -1.68
CA VAL A 153 27.81 -0.21 -0.65
C VAL A 153 29.12 0.51 -1.00
N ASP A 154 29.15 1.83 -0.93
CA ASP A 154 30.38 2.60 -1.09
C ASP A 154 31.21 2.68 0.21
N ARG A 155 32.37 3.33 0.16
CA ARG A 155 33.24 3.51 1.33
C ARG A 155 32.61 4.36 2.44
N ALA A 156 31.64 5.21 2.10
CA ALA A 156 30.88 6.02 3.06
C ALA A 156 29.71 5.24 3.69
N GLY A 157 29.48 3.98 3.30
CA GLY A 157 28.40 3.14 3.81
C GLY A 157 27.07 3.38 3.09
N ILE A 158 27.07 4.11 1.97
CA ILE A 158 25.86 4.41 1.21
C ILE A 158 25.53 3.22 0.32
N THR A 159 24.33 2.67 0.50
CA THR A 159 23.87 1.57 -0.32
C THR A 159 23.43 2.09 -1.68
N ARG A 160 23.62 1.26 -2.71
CA ARG A 160 23.13 1.55 -4.07
C ARG A 160 21.62 1.80 -4.08
N GLU A 161 20.87 1.07 -3.26
CA GLU A 161 19.42 1.21 -3.13
C GLU A 161 19.06 2.59 -2.58
N TYR A 162 19.80 3.08 -1.58
CA TYR A 162 19.64 4.44 -1.05
C TYR A 162 20.02 5.50 -2.09
N ALA A 163 21.12 5.29 -2.83
CA ALA A 163 21.54 6.21 -3.89
C ALA A 163 20.50 6.33 -5.00
N ILE A 164 19.93 5.21 -5.46
CA ILE A 164 18.85 5.19 -6.46
C ILE A 164 17.62 5.95 -5.94
N ALA A 165 17.20 5.71 -4.70
CA ALA A 165 16.04 6.36 -4.10
C ALA A 165 16.19 7.89 -4.02
N ASN A 166 17.43 8.39 -3.93
CA ASN A 166 17.73 9.81 -3.81
C ASN A 166 18.27 10.44 -5.11
N ASN A 167 18.30 9.70 -6.23
CA ASN A 167 18.87 10.13 -7.51
C ASN A 167 20.36 10.54 -7.41
N TRP A 168 21.14 9.76 -6.66
CA TRP A 168 22.59 9.92 -6.51
C TRP A 168 23.31 9.01 -7.50
N HIS A 169 24.44 9.49 -8.02
CA HIS A 169 25.22 8.78 -9.03
C HIS A 169 26.55 8.34 -8.43
N TYR A 170 27.04 7.17 -8.85
CA TYR A 170 28.35 6.70 -8.42
C TYR A 170 29.46 7.34 -9.25
N ILE A 171 30.37 8.01 -8.56
CA ILE A 171 31.61 8.49 -9.14
C ILE A 171 32.71 7.50 -8.78
N SER A 172 33.20 6.74 -9.76
CA SER A 172 34.35 5.87 -9.55
C SER A 172 35.63 6.69 -9.49
N MET A 173 36.49 6.40 -8.53
CA MET A 173 37.82 7.00 -8.44
C MET A 173 38.80 5.88 -8.12
N ARG A 174 39.86 5.70 -8.91
CA ARG A 174 40.87 4.67 -8.63
C ARG A 174 42.12 5.31 -8.04
N ILE A 175 42.51 4.89 -6.85
CA ILE A 175 43.78 5.24 -6.21
C ILE A 175 44.55 3.93 -5.99
N ASP A 176 45.77 3.84 -6.50
CA ASP A 176 46.63 2.65 -6.37
C ASP A 176 45.97 1.33 -6.82
N GLY A 177 45.03 1.41 -7.78
CA GLY A 177 44.29 0.27 -8.32
C GLY A 177 43.05 -0.13 -7.51
N GLU A 178 42.80 0.49 -6.37
CA GLU A 178 41.60 0.32 -5.55
C GLU A 178 40.55 1.35 -5.94
N ASP A 179 39.29 0.93 -6.11
CA ASP A 179 38.17 1.85 -6.32
C ASP A 179 37.75 2.47 -4.99
N VAL A 180 38.01 3.77 -4.86
CA VAL A 180 37.66 4.62 -3.72
C VAL A 180 36.51 5.58 -4.06
N GLY A 181 35.73 5.25 -5.10
CA GLY A 181 34.55 6.01 -5.51
C GLY A 181 33.45 6.08 -4.45
N GLY A 182 32.49 6.97 -4.69
CA GLY A 182 31.37 7.22 -3.78
C GLY A 182 30.10 7.63 -4.51
N TYR A 183 28.96 7.42 -3.86
CA TYR A 183 27.67 7.93 -4.32
C TYR A 183 27.52 9.40 -3.98
N VAL A 184 27.20 10.22 -4.97
CA VAL A 184 27.05 11.67 -4.82
C VAL A 184 25.74 12.18 -5.40
N PRO A 185 25.09 13.17 -4.77
CA PRO A 185 23.92 13.83 -5.34
C PRO A 185 24.26 14.58 -6.64
N TYR A 186 23.36 14.49 -7.61
CA TYR A 186 23.42 15.27 -8.84
C TYR A 186 22.54 16.53 -8.73
N ASP A 187 23.13 17.72 -8.88
CA ASP A 187 22.37 18.96 -8.97
C ASP A 187 22.11 19.31 -10.44
N ALA A 188 20.90 19.03 -10.90
CA ALA A 188 20.47 19.32 -12.27
C ALA A 188 20.41 20.82 -12.60
N LYS A 189 20.34 21.72 -11.61
CA LYS A 189 20.34 23.18 -11.84
C LYS A 189 21.75 23.71 -12.03
N ALA A 190 22.73 23.15 -11.31
CA ALA A 190 24.13 23.51 -11.44
C ALA A 190 24.86 22.71 -12.53
N GLY A 191 24.29 21.57 -12.97
CA GLY A 191 24.90 20.67 -13.94
C GLY A 191 26.13 19.95 -13.40
N CYS A 192 26.26 19.82 -12.07
CA CYS A 192 27.42 19.24 -11.41
C CYS A 192 27.04 18.28 -10.27
N TYR A 193 27.99 17.42 -9.93
CA TYR A 193 27.91 16.53 -8.77
C TYR A 193 28.45 17.23 -7.53
N HIS A 194 27.77 17.07 -6.40
CA HIS A 194 28.20 17.63 -5.12
C HIS A 194 28.79 16.52 -4.24
N THR A 195 30.03 16.73 -3.77
CA THR A 195 30.69 15.90 -2.75
C THR A 195 30.30 16.32 -1.34
#